data_AF-A0A550BXG1-F1
#
_entry.id   AF-A0A550BXG1-F1
#
_cell.length_a   1.000
_cell.length_b   1.000
_cell.length_c   1.000
_cell.angle_alpha   90.00
_cell.angle_beta   90.00
_cell.angle_gamma   90.00
#
_symmetry.space_group_name_H-M   'P 1'
#
loop_
_entity.id
_entity.type
_entity.pdbx_description
1 polymer ?
#
loop_
_entity_poly.entity_id
_entity_poly.type
_entity_poly.pdbx_seq_one_letter_code
_entity_poly.pdbx_strand_id
1 'polypeptide(L)'
;MIERLVLAVVAAAVLYVAKRLAAHKTLPLPPGPIGYPLIGNLLDLPTAGWDWKTFGAWADRYGPLISARAFGNTIVVINSHATALALLESRGAVYASRPHLVMPVDLMGWKDAMAFTPYGPRLRAYRRTFHAELGSRESVETYHPQEEEHARHFIRKVLESPEHLMDHCYYHAGAIVLRVAYGYHADEEHDPIIRAGNEAMASFNKGSSPSAFLVNTMPFLKHVPEWFPGAGFQRQARLWSSHYRLMVEPPFKMVKTELEKGTAEDNFVAKSLMKATTKTEEENIMHAAGSMFGGGGDTTAIAVHFFFLMMVLHPDVQRRAQAEIDAVVGRKHLPSFEDRERLPYVDAICKEILRMHPPVPN
;
A
#
# COMPACT_ATOMS: atom_id res chain seq x y z
N MET A 1 -8.18 46.33 -20.55
CA MET A 1 -7.53 45.02 -20.82
C MET A 1 -7.94 43.96 -19.79
N ILE A 2 -7.92 44.28 -18.49
CA ILE A 2 -8.33 43.38 -17.40
C ILE A 2 -9.81 42.98 -17.49
N GLU A 3 -10.74 43.92 -17.73
CA GLU A 3 -12.17 43.60 -17.86
C GLU A 3 -12.49 42.62 -19.00
N ARG A 4 -11.82 42.76 -20.15
CA ARG A 4 -11.98 41.84 -21.29
C ARG A 4 -11.45 40.44 -20.96
N LEU A 5 -10.39 40.36 -20.15
CA LEU A 5 -9.86 39.08 -19.67
C LEU A 5 -10.84 38.40 -18.70
N VAL A 6 -11.42 39.17 -17.76
CA VAL A 6 -12.42 38.67 -16.81
C VAL A 6 -13.68 38.18 -17.55
N LEU A 7 -14.20 38.96 -18.49
CA LEU A 7 -15.34 38.57 -19.32
C LEU A 7 -15.05 37.32 -20.16
N ALA A 8 -13.83 37.19 -20.72
CA ALA A 8 -13.44 36.00 -21.47
C ALA A 8 -13.34 34.75 -20.58
N VAL A 9 -12.79 34.88 -19.36
CA VAL A 9 -12.72 33.78 -18.38
C VAL A 9 -14.11 33.37 -17.92
N VAL A 10 -14.99 34.34 -17.62
CA VAL A 10 -16.38 34.07 -17.22
C VAL A 10 -17.15 33.41 -18.37
N ALA A 11 -17.03 33.92 -19.60
CA ALA A 11 -17.68 33.33 -20.77
C ALA A 11 -17.17 31.91 -21.06
N ALA A 12 -15.86 31.67 -20.94
CA ALA A 12 -15.26 30.35 -21.08
C ALA A 12 -15.75 29.39 -19.97
N ALA A 13 -15.87 29.86 -18.73
CA ALA A 13 -16.42 29.09 -17.62
C ALA A 13 -17.90 28.75 -17.85
N VAL A 14 -18.71 29.71 -18.29
CA VAL A 14 -20.14 29.51 -18.60
C VAL A 14 -20.31 28.53 -19.77
N LEU A 15 -19.53 28.68 -20.84
CA LEU A 15 -19.55 27.74 -21.98
C LEU A 15 -19.08 26.35 -21.58
N TYR A 16 -18.05 26.24 -20.74
CA TYR A 16 -17.59 24.96 -20.20
C TYR A 16 -18.67 24.28 -19.34
N VAL A 17 -19.33 25.04 -18.47
CA VAL A 17 -20.45 24.56 -17.64
C VAL A 17 -21.63 24.13 -18.52
N ALA A 18 -22.05 24.95 -19.47
CA ALA A 18 -23.15 24.64 -20.37
C ALA A 18 -22.87 23.37 -21.20
N LYS A 19 -21.63 23.22 -21.70
CA LYS A 19 -21.21 22.04 -22.46
C LYS A 19 -21.11 20.80 -21.58
N ARG A 20 -20.70 20.93 -20.31
CA ARG A 20 -20.69 19.84 -19.32
C ARG A 20 -22.10 19.42 -18.91
N LEU A 21 -23.02 20.37 -18.74
CA LEU A 21 -24.43 20.10 -18.45
C LEU A 21 -25.14 19.46 -19.65
N ALA A 22 -24.73 19.80 -20.88
CA ALA A 22 -25.25 19.20 -22.11
C ALA A 22 -24.59 17.85 -22.48
N ALA A 23 -23.47 17.48 -21.87
CA ALA A 23 -22.73 16.27 -22.19
C ALA A 23 -23.26 15.04 -21.43
N HIS A 24 -23.88 14.15 -22.22
CA HIS A 24 -24.23 12.74 -22.02
C HIS A 24 -25.43 12.36 -21.13
N LYS A 25 -26.38 11.68 -21.80
CA LYS A 25 -27.19 10.57 -21.25
C LYS A 25 -26.24 9.51 -20.70
N THR A 26 -25.87 9.65 -19.43
CA THR A 26 -25.22 8.61 -18.65
C THR A 26 -26.31 7.91 -17.86
N LEU A 27 -26.18 6.59 -17.67
CA LEU A 27 -26.96 5.90 -16.64
C LEU A 27 -26.76 6.65 -15.32
N PRO A 28 -27.80 6.76 -14.48
CA PRO A 28 -27.68 7.46 -13.21
C PRO A 28 -26.52 6.87 -12.42
N LEU A 29 -25.67 7.75 -11.89
CA LEU A 29 -24.65 7.32 -10.95
C LEU A 29 -25.31 6.79 -9.67
N PRO A 30 -24.59 5.96 -8.89
CA PRO A 30 -25.03 5.61 -7.54
C PRO A 30 -25.34 6.87 -6.70
N PRO A 31 -26.24 6.78 -5.71
CA PRO A 31 -26.60 7.92 -4.86
C PRO A 31 -25.40 8.48 -4.10
N GLY A 32 -25.51 9.70 -3.58
CA GLY A 32 -24.45 10.33 -2.80
C GLY A 32 -24.73 11.79 -2.48
N PRO A 33 -23.80 12.49 -1.81
CA PRO A 33 -23.95 13.89 -1.48
C PRO A 33 -24.08 14.76 -2.73
N ILE A 34 -24.94 15.78 -2.67
CA ILE A 34 -25.15 16.71 -3.78
C ILE A 34 -23.93 17.64 -3.86
N GLY A 35 -23.16 17.52 -4.94
CA GLY A 35 -21.98 18.35 -5.15
C GLY A 35 -22.29 19.79 -5.53
N TYR A 36 -21.38 20.70 -5.18
CA TYR A 36 -21.43 22.11 -5.58
C TYR A 36 -21.22 22.28 -7.09
N PRO A 37 -21.72 23.39 -7.68
CA PRO A 37 -21.38 23.74 -9.06
C PRO A 37 -19.86 23.79 -9.28
N LEU A 38 -19.40 23.29 -10.44
CA LEU A 38 -17.98 23.21 -10.87
C LEU A 38 -17.08 22.25 -10.07
N ILE A 39 -17.05 22.36 -8.75
CA ILE A 39 -16.11 21.63 -7.88
C ILE A 39 -16.65 20.26 -7.44
N GLY A 40 -17.96 20.05 -7.51
CA GLY A 40 -18.64 18.86 -7.03
C GLY A 40 -18.55 18.75 -5.51
N ASN A 41 -18.29 17.54 -5.03
CA ASN A 41 -18.12 17.14 -3.64
C ASN A 41 -16.70 17.36 -3.10
N LEU A 42 -15.85 18.17 -3.74
CA LEU A 42 -14.47 18.38 -3.27
C LEU A 42 -14.42 18.79 -1.78
N LEU A 43 -15.34 19.67 -1.36
CA LEU A 43 -15.42 20.13 0.03
C LEU A 43 -16.07 19.11 0.97
N ASP A 44 -16.75 18.11 0.42
CA ASP A 44 -17.37 17.03 1.20
C ASP A 44 -16.40 15.85 1.41
N LEU A 45 -15.33 15.77 0.60
CA LEU A 45 -14.34 14.69 0.72
C LEU A 45 -13.53 14.80 2.02
N PRO A 46 -13.26 13.68 2.70
CA PRO A 46 -12.54 13.68 3.96
C PRO A 46 -11.07 14.10 3.76
N THR A 47 -10.58 14.99 4.63
CA THR A 47 -9.19 15.50 4.62
C THR A 47 -8.40 15.09 5.86
N ALA A 48 -9.05 14.46 6.84
CA ALA A 48 -8.48 14.19 8.16
C ALA A 48 -7.80 12.81 8.28
N GLY A 49 -7.72 12.02 7.20
CA GLY A 49 -7.10 10.70 7.22
C GLY A 49 -7.95 9.58 7.84
N TRP A 50 -9.22 9.86 8.15
CA TRP A 50 -10.20 8.89 8.65
C TRP A 50 -11.29 8.65 7.60
N ASP A 51 -10.88 8.49 6.35
CA ASP A 51 -11.75 8.57 5.18
C ASP A 51 -12.85 7.51 5.23
N TRP A 52 -12.51 6.31 5.71
CA TRP A 52 -13.46 5.19 5.91
C TRP A 52 -14.60 5.53 6.88
N LYS A 53 -14.40 6.40 7.89
CA LYS A 53 -15.49 6.83 8.78
C LYS A 53 -16.50 7.68 8.04
N THR A 54 -16.01 8.58 7.18
CA THR A 54 -16.87 9.45 6.37
C THR A 54 -17.64 8.62 5.35
N PHE A 55 -16.97 7.71 4.67
CA PHE A 55 -17.60 6.82 3.70
C PHE A 55 -18.57 5.82 4.32
N GLY A 56 -18.30 5.32 5.53
CA GLY A 56 -19.24 4.51 6.31
C GLY A 56 -20.51 5.29 6.67
N ALA A 57 -20.36 6.53 7.17
CA ALA A 57 -21.53 7.38 7.45
C ALA A 57 -22.33 7.73 6.19
N TRP A 58 -21.66 7.88 5.04
CA TRP A 58 -22.35 8.04 3.77
C TRP A 58 -23.08 6.76 3.35
N ALA A 59 -22.55 5.57 3.67
CA ALA A 59 -23.20 4.30 3.37
C ALA A 59 -24.51 4.14 4.15
N ASP A 60 -24.52 4.51 5.43
CA ASP A 60 -25.72 4.52 6.26
C ASP A 60 -26.81 5.46 5.69
N ARG A 61 -26.39 6.57 5.08
CA ARG A 61 -27.30 7.60 4.57
C ARG A 61 -27.80 7.35 3.14
N TYR A 62 -26.91 6.92 2.24
CA TYR A 62 -27.15 6.85 0.80
C TYR A 62 -27.23 5.42 0.29
N GLY A 63 -26.84 4.44 1.10
CA GLY A 63 -26.83 3.02 0.76
C GLY A 63 -25.45 2.46 0.42
N PRO A 64 -25.36 1.16 0.10
CA PRO A 64 -24.10 0.42 0.04
C PRO A 64 -23.19 0.74 -1.14
N LEU A 65 -23.67 1.49 -2.14
CA LEU A 65 -22.91 1.92 -3.31
C LEU A 65 -23.13 3.41 -3.51
N ILE A 66 -22.05 4.18 -3.39
CA ILE A 66 -22.11 5.64 -3.29
C ILE A 66 -21.30 6.25 -4.40
N SER A 67 -21.71 7.42 -4.90
CA SER A 67 -20.86 8.22 -5.79
C SER A 67 -20.65 9.63 -5.28
N ALA A 68 -19.45 10.16 -5.54
CA ALA A 68 -19.09 11.55 -5.32
C ALA A 68 -18.29 12.04 -6.52
N ARG A 69 -18.36 13.34 -6.83
CA ARG A 69 -17.60 13.93 -7.93
C ARG A 69 -16.66 15.00 -7.40
N ALA A 70 -15.38 14.97 -7.72
CA ALA A 70 -14.45 16.03 -7.36
C ALA A 70 -13.71 16.52 -8.61
N PHE A 71 -13.93 17.79 -8.98
CA PHE A 71 -13.31 18.41 -10.17
C PHE A 71 -13.40 17.58 -11.46
N GLY A 72 -14.57 16.95 -11.69
CA GLY A 72 -14.84 16.14 -12.88
C GLY A 72 -14.39 14.68 -12.80
N ASN A 73 -13.67 14.29 -11.74
CA ASN A 73 -13.42 12.89 -11.41
C ASN A 73 -14.61 12.30 -10.66
N THR A 74 -15.06 11.11 -11.05
CA THR A 74 -16.12 10.39 -10.34
C THR A 74 -15.49 9.32 -9.45
N ILE A 75 -15.78 9.39 -8.16
CA ILE A 75 -15.37 8.42 -7.14
C ILE A 75 -16.60 7.57 -6.83
N VAL A 76 -16.44 6.25 -6.89
CA VAL A 76 -17.47 5.29 -6.50
C VAL A 76 -16.96 4.51 -5.31
N VAL A 77 -17.71 4.54 -4.21
CA VAL A 77 -17.35 3.88 -2.95
C VAL A 77 -18.25 2.68 -2.73
N ILE A 78 -17.64 1.52 -2.47
CA ILE A 78 -18.32 0.24 -2.29
C ILE A 78 -18.29 -0.11 -0.80
N ASN A 79 -19.46 -0.12 -0.16
CA ASN A 79 -19.64 -0.44 1.26
C ASN A 79 -20.43 -1.75 1.46
N SER A 80 -20.45 -2.62 0.46
CA SER A 80 -21.11 -3.94 0.53
C SER A 80 -20.18 -5.03 0.04
N HIS A 81 -20.05 -6.09 0.84
CA HIS A 81 -19.30 -7.29 0.50
C HIS A 81 -19.80 -7.92 -0.81
N ALA A 82 -21.11 -8.09 -0.96
CA ALA A 82 -21.69 -8.68 -2.17
C ALA A 82 -21.38 -7.84 -3.43
N THR A 83 -21.42 -6.52 -3.32
CA THR A 83 -21.08 -5.60 -4.42
C THR A 83 -19.58 -5.62 -4.71
N ALA A 84 -18.73 -5.70 -3.69
CA ALA A 84 -17.29 -5.82 -3.85
C ALA A 84 -16.92 -7.11 -4.60
N LEU A 85 -17.49 -8.27 -4.23
CA LEU A 85 -17.28 -9.53 -4.97
C LEU A 85 -17.76 -9.41 -6.42
N ALA A 86 -18.98 -8.92 -6.63
CA ALA A 86 -19.57 -8.82 -7.96
C ALA A 86 -18.80 -7.87 -8.91
N LEU A 87 -18.13 -6.85 -8.39
CA LEU A 87 -17.36 -5.89 -9.18
C LEU A 87 -15.88 -6.25 -9.27
N LEU A 88 -15.23 -6.43 -8.12
CA LEU A 88 -13.77 -6.53 -8.02
C LEU A 88 -13.24 -7.94 -8.27
N GLU A 89 -14.06 -8.97 -8.01
CA GLU A 89 -13.70 -10.36 -8.28
C GLU A 89 -14.32 -10.85 -9.60
N SER A 90 -15.65 -10.97 -9.67
CA SER A 90 -16.34 -11.54 -10.84
C SER A 90 -16.10 -10.74 -12.13
N ARG A 91 -15.90 -9.42 -12.00
CA ARG A 91 -15.61 -8.50 -13.11
C ARG A 91 -14.24 -7.84 -12.97
N GLY A 92 -13.33 -8.47 -12.22
CA GLY A 92 -12.05 -7.86 -11.83
C GLY A 92 -11.25 -7.29 -12.99
N ALA A 93 -11.22 -7.95 -14.16
CA ALA A 93 -10.52 -7.46 -15.34
C ALA A 93 -10.99 -6.08 -15.83
N VAL A 94 -12.27 -5.73 -15.62
CA VAL A 94 -12.84 -4.41 -15.99
C VAL A 94 -12.36 -3.31 -15.05
N TYR A 95 -12.21 -3.63 -13.76
CA TYR A 95 -11.87 -2.68 -12.70
C TYR A 95 -10.41 -2.79 -12.22
N ALA A 96 -9.57 -3.56 -12.93
CA ALA A 96 -8.20 -3.86 -12.52
C ALA A 96 -7.21 -2.70 -12.75
N SER A 97 -7.59 -1.66 -13.48
CA SER A 97 -6.70 -0.52 -13.75
C SER A 97 -6.48 0.35 -12.50
N ARG A 98 -5.56 1.30 -12.58
CA ARG A 98 -5.21 2.21 -11.49
C ARG A 98 -5.51 3.66 -11.87
N PRO A 99 -6.07 4.47 -10.97
CA PRO A 99 -6.20 5.90 -11.20
C PRO A 99 -4.81 6.54 -11.26
N HIS A 100 -4.66 7.55 -12.12
CA HIS A 100 -3.43 8.32 -12.23
C HIS A 100 -3.39 9.41 -11.15
N LEU A 101 -2.56 9.21 -10.12
CA LEU A 101 -2.35 10.21 -9.06
C LEU A 101 -1.09 11.01 -9.36
N VAL A 102 -1.27 12.30 -9.65
CA VAL A 102 -0.19 13.17 -10.14
C VAL A 102 0.94 13.33 -9.12
N MET A 103 0.62 13.47 -7.84
CA MET A 103 1.63 13.67 -6.80
C MET A 103 2.63 12.49 -6.73
N PRO A 104 2.19 11.24 -6.47
CA PRO A 104 3.13 10.12 -6.40
C PRO A 104 3.72 9.74 -7.77
N VAL A 105 2.92 9.74 -8.84
CA VAL A 105 3.34 9.22 -10.16
C VAL A 105 4.22 10.21 -10.91
N ASP A 106 3.76 11.46 -11.09
CA ASP A 106 4.44 12.44 -11.94
C ASP A 106 5.56 13.18 -11.18
N LEU A 107 5.35 13.46 -9.89
CA LEU A 107 6.22 14.37 -9.13
C LEU A 107 7.18 13.66 -8.16
N MET A 108 6.80 12.51 -7.59
CA MET A 108 7.61 11.79 -6.59
C MET A 108 8.33 10.55 -7.14
N GLY A 109 8.17 10.21 -8.42
CA GLY A 109 8.92 9.11 -9.05
C GLY A 109 8.36 7.69 -8.81
N TRP A 110 7.12 7.55 -8.33
CA TRP A 110 6.50 6.24 -8.04
C TRP A 110 5.82 5.59 -9.26
N LYS A 111 5.97 6.14 -10.47
CA LYS A 111 5.31 5.65 -11.69
C LYS A 111 5.54 4.16 -11.99
N ASP A 112 6.66 3.63 -11.53
CA ASP A 112 7.10 2.26 -11.78
C ASP A 112 6.67 1.29 -10.66
N ALA A 113 6.12 1.80 -9.55
CA ALA A 113 5.60 0.98 -8.48
C ALA A 113 4.35 0.22 -8.94
N MET A 114 4.24 -1.03 -8.51
CA MET A 114 3.12 -1.90 -8.90
C MET A 114 1.75 -1.30 -8.51
N ALA A 115 1.67 -0.58 -7.38
CA ALA A 115 0.46 0.05 -6.88
C ALA A 115 -0.15 1.07 -7.86
N PHE A 116 0.68 1.76 -8.67
CA PHE A 116 0.24 2.77 -9.65
C PHE A 116 0.28 2.28 -11.10
N THR A 117 0.77 1.07 -11.34
CA THR A 117 0.88 0.55 -12.71
C THR A 117 -0.53 0.23 -13.26
N PRO A 118 -0.97 0.86 -14.37
CA PRO A 118 -2.26 0.55 -14.98
C PRO A 118 -2.36 -0.91 -15.43
N TYR A 119 -3.59 -1.41 -15.58
CA TYR A 119 -3.79 -2.77 -16.05
C TYR A 119 -3.26 -2.92 -17.49
N GLY A 120 -2.35 -3.88 -17.68
CA GLY A 120 -1.66 -4.07 -18.95
C GLY A 120 -0.52 -5.08 -18.85
N PRO A 121 0.28 -5.22 -19.92
CA PRO A 121 1.39 -6.18 -19.97
C PRO A 121 2.36 -6.06 -18.79
N ARG A 122 2.69 -4.82 -18.38
CA ARG A 122 3.62 -4.55 -17.27
C ARG A 122 3.10 -5.03 -15.91
N LEU A 123 1.87 -4.65 -15.53
CA LEU A 123 1.27 -5.13 -14.28
C LEU A 123 1.12 -6.67 -14.27
N ARG A 124 0.77 -7.26 -15.42
CA ARG A 124 0.71 -8.72 -15.56
C ARG A 124 2.08 -9.37 -15.40
N ALA A 125 3.16 -8.74 -15.89
CA ALA A 125 4.52 -9.22 -15.68
C ALA A 125 4.89 -9.20 -14.18
N TYR A 126 4.61 -8.09 -13.47
CA TYR A 126 4.85 -8.00 -12.02
C TYR A 126 4.12 -9.10 -11.25
N ARG A 127 2.81 -9.26 -11.53
CA ARG A 127 2.00 -10.31 -10.89
C ARG A 127 2.49 -11.71 -11.22
N ARG A 128 2.98 -11.95 -12.43
CA ARG A 128 3.54 -13.26 -12.80
C ARG A 128 4.77 -13.59 -11.97
N THR A 129 5.67 -12.63 -11.77
CA THR A 129 6.86 -12.84 -10.92
C THR A 129 6.42 -13.15 -9.49
N PHE A 130 5.46 -12.40 -8.93
CA PHE A 130 4.94 -12.65 -7.58
C PHE A 130 4.30 -14.02 -7.45
N HIS A 131 3.43 -14.41 -8.39
CA HIS A 131 2.78 -15.71 -8.38
C HIS A 131 3.77 -16.88 -8.50
N ALA A 132 4.91 -16.69 -9.17
CA ALA A 132 5.92 -17.73 -9.27
C ALA A 132 6.57 -18.05 -7.92
N GLU A 133 6.65 -17.08 -7.01
CA GLU A 133 7.32 -17.24 -5.71
C GLU A 133 6.35 -17.38 -4.53
N LEU A 134 5.22 -16.68 -4.57
CA LEU A 134 4.25 -16.60 -3.47
C LEU A 134 2.88 -17.18 -3.83
N GLY A 135 2.73 -17.71 -5.05
CA GLY A 135 1.43 -18.15 -5.57
C GLY A 135 0.99 -19.55 -5.15
N SER A 136 1.86 -20.34 -4.51
CA SER A 136 1.55 -21.70 -4.06
C SER A 136 1.92 -21.89 -2.59
N ARG A 137 1.20 -22.78 -1.90
CA ARG A 137 1.49 -23.16 -0.51
C ARG A 137 2.92 -23.70 -0.37
N GLU A 138 3.32 -24.59 -1.28
CA GLU A 138 4.65 -25.18 -1.32
C GLU A 138 5.76 -24.12 -1.42
N SER A 139 5.59 -23.13 -2.31
CA SER A 139 6.58 -22.05 -2.46
C SER A 139 6.69 -21.19 -1.21
N VAL A 140 5.56 -20.87 -0.56
CA VAL A 140 5.54 -20.08 0.68
C VAL A 140 6.15 -20.84 1.85
N GLU A 141 5.90 -22.16 1.96
CA GLU A 141 6.44 -23.01 3.02
C GLU A 141 7.98 -23.04 3.05
N THR A 142 8.64 -22.76 1.92
CA THR A 142 10.11 -22.63 1.86
C THR A 142 10.68 -21.46 2.67
N TYR A 143 9.83 -20.49 3.06
CA TYR A 143 10.21 -19.32 3.86
C TYR A 143 9.92 -19.47 5.36
N HIS A 144 9.22 -20.53 5.77
CA HIS A 144 8.88 -20.76 7.17
C HIS A 144 10.09 -20.75 8.12
N PRO A 145 11.25 -21.37 7.79
CA PRO A 145 12.42 -21.32 8.68
C PRO A 145 12.91 -19.89 8.95
N GLN A 146 12.93 -19.05 7.92
CA GLN A 146 13.32 -17.64 8.01
C GLN A 146 12.30 -16.86 8.84
N GLU A 147 11.00 -17.05 8.60
CA GLU A 147 9.95 -16.38 9.39
C GLU A 147 10.02 -16.76 10.88
N GLU A 148 10.26 -18.04 11.19
CA GLU A 148 10.42 -18.48 12.59
C GLU A 148 11.68 -17.91 13.24
N GLU A 149 12.81 -17.88 12.53
CA GLU A 149 14.05 -17.26 13.02
C GLU A 149 13.83 -15.77 13.33
N HIS A 150 13.25 -15.03 12.39
CA HIS A 150 12.95 -13.61 12.58
C HIS A 150 11.93 -13.36 13.68
N ALA A 151 10.95 -14.26 13.88
CA ALA A 151 9.99 -14.17 14.98
C ALA A 151 10.67 -14.34 16.35
N ARG A 152 11.58 -15.32 16.48
CA ARG A 152 12.38 -15.52 17.70
C ARG A 152 13.24 -14.31 18.00
N HIS A 153 13.88 -13.76 16.96
CA HIS A 153 14.68 -12.56 17.06
C HIS A 153 13.85 -11.35 17.55
N PHE A 154 12.69 -11.12 16.94
CA PHE A 154 11.78 -10.03 17.31
C PHE A 154 11.35 -10.12 18.78
N ILE A 155 10.95 -11.31 19.25
CA ILE A 155 10.54 -11.51 20.65
C ILE A 155 11.70 -11.17 21.60
N ARG A 156 12.94 -11.55 21.26
CA ARG A 156 14.12 -11.19 22.06
C ARG A 156 14.30 -9.68 22.17
N LYS A 157 14.22 -8.93 21.06
CA LYS A 157 14.32 -7.46 21.06
C LYS A 157 13.23 -6.81 21.91
N VAL A 158 11.99 -7.30 21.81
CA VAL A 158 10.85 -6.82 22.61
C VAL A 158 11.06 -7.06 24.10
N LEU A 159 11.67 -8.19 24.49
CA LEU A 159 12.02 -8.47 25.90
C LEU A 159 13.13 -7.56 26.42
N GLU A 160 14.12 -7.24 25.58
CA GLU A 160 15.27 -6.40 25.94
C GLU A 160 14.89 -4.92 26.06
N SER A 161 14.00 -4.43 25.18
CA SER A 161 13.64 -3.00 25.07
C SER A 161 12.18 -2.82 24.63
N PRO A 162 11.20 -3.14 25.50
CA PRO A 162 9.78 -3.10 25.17
C PRO A 162 9.25 -1.70 24.81
N GLU A 163 9.90 -0.64 25.27
CA GLU A 163 9.59 0.76 24.95
C GLU A 163 9.76 1.08 23.45
N HIS A 164 10.53 0.27 22.73
CA HIS A 164 10.79 0.41 21.29
C HIS A 164 9.95 -0.56 20.43
N LEU A 165 8.83 -1.08 20.97
CA LEU A 165 7.98 -2.07 20.29
C LEU A 165 7.62 -1.74 18.84
N MET A 166 7.24 -0.48 18.56
CA MET A 166 6.88 -0.07 17.20
C MET A 166 8.08 -0.21 16.24
N ASP A 167 9.25 0.26 16.65
CA ASP A 167 10.48 0.18 15.86
C ASP A 167 10.84 -1.29 15.61
N HIS A 168 10.70 -2.15 16.62
CA HIS A 168 10.90 -3.60 16.49
C HIS A 168 9.93 -4.23 15.48
N CYS A 169 8.66 -3.80 15.44
CA CYS A 169 7.69 -4.29 14.47
C CYS A 169 8.08 -3.92 13.03
N TYR A 170 8.49 -2.66 12.80
CA TYR A 170 8.95 -2.20 11.49
C TYR A 170 10.24 -2.90 11.06
N TYR A 171 11.19 -3.08 11.99
CA TYR A 171 12.41 -3.82 11.74
C TYR A 171 12.11 -5.28 11.38
N HIS A 172 11.30 -5.98 12.17
CA HIS A 172 10.95 -7.38 11.95
C HIS A 172 10.29 -7.60 10.57
N ALA A 173 9.27 -6.81 10.25
CA ALA A 173 8.59 -6.90 8.97
C ALA A 173 9.51 -6.57 7.78
N GLY A 174 10.30 -5.50 7.91
CA GLY A 174 11.30 -5.10 6.91
C GLY A 174 12.38 -6.16 6.69
N ALA A 175 12.90 -6.74 7.76
CA ALA A 175 13.94 -7.77 7.71
C ALA A 175 13.43 -9.05 7.01
N ILE A 176 12.23 -9.53 7.35
CA ILE A 176 11.63 -10.71 6.69
C ILE A 176 11.48 -10.47 5.19
N VAL A 177 10.85 -9.37 4.78
CA VAL A 177 10.61 -9.15 3.36
C VAL A 177 11.91 -8.92 2.58
N LEU A 178 12.92 -8.29 3.19
CA LEU A 178 14.24 -8.15 2.58
C LEU A 178 14.96 -9.50 2.47
N ARG A 179 14.81 -10.38 3.47
CA ARG A 179 15.33 -11.75 3.44
C ARG A 179 14.70 -12.57 2.32
N VAL A 180 13.37 -12.52 2.18
CA VAL A 180 12.61 -13.22 1.12
C VAL A 180 12.93 -12.66 -0.27
N ALA A 181 12.86 -11.34 -0.42
CA ALA A 181 12.97 -10.69 -1.72
C ALA A 181 14.41 -10.68 -2.27
N TYR A 182 15.39 -10.47 -1.40
CA TYR A 182 16.77 -10.18 -1.80
C TYR A 182 17.81 -11.09 -1.16
N GLY A 183 17.43 -12.01 -0.27
CA GLY A 183 18.40 -12.78 0.51
C GLY A 183 19.18 -11.92 1.51
N TYR A 184 18.72 -10.71 1.79
CA TYR A 184 19.46 -9.73 2.58
C TYR A 184 19.36 -10.03 4.08
N HIS A 185 20.50 -9.91 4.77
CA HIS A 185 20.59 -9.99 6.22
C HIS A 185 20.62 -8.57 6.79
N ALA A 186 19.50 -8.14 7.37
CA ALA A 186 19.37 -6.79 7.90
C ALA A 186 20.22 -6.56 9.16
N ASP A 187 20.78 -5.36 9.29
CA ASP A 187 21.50 -4.92 10.48
C ASP A 187 20.53 -4.63 11.63
N GLU A 188 20.78 -5.24 12.79
CA GLU A 188 19.84 -5.22 13.91
C GLU A 188 19.62 -3.86 14.58
N GLU A 189 20.52 -2.90 14.40
CA GLU A 189 20.43 -1.60 15.06
C GLU A 189 20.12 -0.48 14.06
N HIS A 190 20.81 -0.44 12.93
CA HIS A 190 20.76 0.71 12.01
C HIS A 190 20.81 0.31 10.55
N ASP A 191 19.88 -0.53 10.12
CA ASP A 191 19.82 -0.97 8.73
C ASP A 191 19.46 0.16 7.74
N PRO A 192 20.35 0.49 6.79
CA PRO A 192 20.13 1.59 5.86
C PRO A 192 19.04 1.29 4.83
N ILE A 193 18.81 0.02 4.48
CA ILE A 193 17.80 -0.39 3.49
C ILE A 193 16.41 -0.35 4.11
N ILE A 194 16.25 -0.86 5.33
CA ILE A 194 15.00 -0.75 6.09
C ILE A 194 14.64 0.73 6.29
N ARG A 195 15.60 1.56 6.74
CA ARG A 195 15.36 3.00 6.91
C ARG A 195 14.92 3.66 5.59
N ALA A 196 15.60 3.37 4.48
CA ALA A 196 15.25 3.92 3.18
C ALA A 196 13.84 3.47 2.73
N GLY A 197 13.46 2.21 3.01
CA GLY A 197 12.10 1.70 2.78
C GLY A 197 11.06 2.43 3.61
N ASN A 198 11.27 2.58 4.91
CA ASN A 198 10.35 3.29 5.82
C ASN A 198 10.19 4.77 5.42
N GLU A 199 11.28 5.47 5.06
CA GLU A 199 11.23 6.84 4.55
C GLU A 199 10.48 6.95 3.22
N ALA A 200 10.66 5.97 2.33
CA ALA A 200 9.93 5.89 1.07
C ALA A 200 8.44 5.67 1.32
N MET A 201 8.07 4.71 2.16
CA MET A 201 6.67 4.43 2.46
C MET A 201 5.98 5.58 3.21
N ALA A 202 6.69 6.27 4.11
CA ALA A 202 6.18 7.48 4.75
C ALA A 202 5.85 8.59 3.72
N SER A 203 6.71 8.78 2.71
CA SER A 203 6.44 9.72 1.62
C SER A 203 5.30 9.26 0.71
N PHE A 204 5.26 7.96 0.38
CA PHE A 204 4.20 7.34 -0.42
C PHE A 204 2.83 7.51 0.25
N ASN A 205 2.71 7.19 1.53
CA ASN A 205 1.45 7.27 2.28
C ASN A 205 0.90 8.70 2.28
N LYS A 206 1.78 9.71 2.44
CA LYS A 206 1.40 11.13 2.36
C LYS A 206 1.03 11.56 0.95
N GLY A 207 1.84 11.22 -0.05
CA GLY A 207 1.63 11.63 -1.45
C GLY A 207 0.40 11.00 -2.10
N SER A 208 0.07 9.77 -1.70
CA SER A 208 -1.00 8.96 -2.28
C SER A 208 -2.36 9.22 -1.66
N SER A 209 -2.42 9.91 -0.52
CA SER A 209 -3.69 10.33 0.08
C SER A 209 -4.47 11.19 -0.93
N PRO A 210 -5.70 10.77 -1.30
CA PRO A 210 -6.49 11.50 -2.30
C PRO A 210 -6.79 12.95 -1.90
N SER A 211 -6.82 13.24 -0.59
CA SER A 211 -7.19 14.54 -0.02
C SER A 211 -6.00 15.37 0.48
N ALA A 212 -4.81 14.78 0.62
CA ALA A 212 -3.63 15.50 1.11
C ALA A 212 -3.13 16.57 0.12
N PHE A 213 -3.27 16.34 -1.18
CA PHE A 213 -2.74 17.26 -2.20
C PHE A 213 -3.77 17.52 -3.31
N LEU A 214 -4.15 18.79 -3.48
CA LEU A 214 -5.09 19.21 -4.52
C LEU A 214 -4.64 18.82 -5.94
N VAL A 215 -3.33 18.66 -6.18
CA VAL A 215 -2.80 18.23 -7.48
C VAL A 215 -3.28 16.83 -7.89
N ASN A 216 -3.63 15.97 -6.92
CA ASN A 216 -4.21 14.65 -7.19
C ASN A 216 -5.64 14.75 -7.76
N THR A 217 -6.40 15.78 -7.38
CA THR A 217 -7.74 16.05 -7.93
C THR A 217 -7.72 17.00 -9.11
N MET A 218 -6.76 17.93 -9.13
CA MET A 218 -6.58 18.99 -10.13
C MET A 218 -5.22 18.87 -10.82
N PRO A 219 -5.07 17.99 -11.82
CA PRO A 219 -3.77 17.68 -12.43
C PRO A 219 -3.02 18.87 -13.02
N PHE A 220 -3.73 19.90 -13.47
CA PHE A 220 -3.11 21.11 -14.04
C PHE A 220 -2.25 21.88 -13.03
N LEU A 221 -2.46 21.67 -11.72
CA LEU A 221 -1.65 22.31 -10.68
C LEU A 221 -0.18 21.89 -10.74
N LYS A 222 0.16 20.75 -11.35
CA LYS A 222 1.57 20.31 -11.50
C LYS A 222 2.45 21.27 -12.28
N HIS A 223 1.85 22.18 -13.05
CA HIS A 223 2.58 23.20 -13.81
C HIS A 223 2.78 24.51 -13.03
N VAL A 224 2.20 24.62 -11.83
CA VAL A 224 2.38 25.79 -10.96
C VAL A 224 3.81 25.79 -10.42
N PRO A 225 4.60 26.87 -10.61
CA PRO A 225 5.97 26.94 -10.12
C PRO A 225 6.07 26.86 -8.59
N GLU A 226 7.18 26.32 -8.08
CA GLU A 226 7.44 26.13 -6.64
C GLU A 226 7.33 27.42 -5.81
N TRP A 227 7.63 28.59 -6.39
CA TRP A 227 7.57 29.88 -5.70
C TRP A 227 6.14 30.40 -5.48
N PHE A 228 5.14 29.88 -6.21
CA PHE A 228 3.78 30.40 -6.16
C PHE A 228 3.10 30.08 -4.82
N PRO A 229 2.35 31.02 -4.22
CA PRO A 229 1.65 30.76 -2.96
C PRO A 229 0.73 29.53 -3.05
N GLY A 230 0.89 28.58 -2.13
CA GLY A 230 0.14 27.31 -2.13
C GLY A 230 0.78 26.18 -2.96
N ALA A 231 1.88 26.44 -3.68
CA ALA A 231 2.61 25.41 -4.45
C ALA A 231 3.68 24.65 -3.63
N GLY A 232 3.60 24.67 -2.29
CA GLY A 232 4.55 24.00 -1.41
C GLY A 232 4.68 22.49 -1.66
N PHE A 233 3.66 21.87 -2.26
CA PHE A 233 3.71 20.47 -2.69
C PHE A 233 4.80 20.19 -3.74
N GLN A 234 5.18 21.17 -4.58
CA GLN A 234 6.28 21.01 -5.56
C GLN A 234 7.62 20.81 -4.83
N ARG A 235 7.88 21.64 -3.82
CA ARG A 235 9.07 21.50 -2.97
C ARG A 235 9.09 20.15 -2.28
N GLN A 236 7.94 19.74 -1.74
CA GLN A 236 7.81 18.47 -1.04
C GLN A 236 8.04 17.28 -1.98
N ALA A 237 7.47 17.32 -3.18
CA ALA A 237 7.65 16.28 -4.18
C ALA A 237 9.11 16.18 -4.63
N ARG A 238 9.81 17.31 -4.81
CA ARG A 238 11.25 17.33 -5.12
C ARG A 238 12.07 16.63 -4.04
N LEU A 239 11.80 16.90 -2.76
CA LEU A 239 12.47 16.23 -1.64
C LEU A 239 12.20 14.72 -1.64
N TRP A 240 10.98 14.30 -1.95
CA TRP A 240 10.57 12.89 -1.97
C TRP A 240 10.91 12.14 -3.26
N SER A 241 11.28 12.83 -4.33
CA SER A 241 11.47 12.27 -5.68
C SER A 241 12.49 11.12 -5.76
N SER A 242 13.46 11.11 -4.84
CA SER A 242 14.50 10.08 -4.78
C SER A 242 14.11 8.86 -3.94
N HIS A 243 13.10 8.97 -3.08
CA HIS A 243 12.83 7.96 -2.06
C HIS A 243 12.51 6.59 -2.67
N TYR A 244 11.64 6.55 -3.70
CA TYR A 244 11.32 5.30 -4.39
C TYR A 244 12.58 4.63 -4.97
N ARG A 245 13.42 5.43 -5.63
CA ARG A 245 14.66 4.93 -6.23
C ARG A 245 15.64 4.39 -5.18
N LEU A 246 15.76 5.08 -4.04
CA LEU A 246 16.60 4.66 -2.92
C LEU A 246 16.09 3.41 -2.22
N MET A 247 14.78 3.16 -2.24
CA MET A 247 14.19 1.92 -1.74
C MET A 247 14.43 0.74 -2.69
N VAL A 248 14.34 0.95 -4.00
CA VAL A 248 14.30 -0.15 -4.98
C VAL A 248 15.67 -0.50 -5.57
N GLU A 249 16.51 0.49 -5.90
CA GLU A 249 17.76 0.22 -6.62
C GLU A 249 18.85 -0.46 -5.78
N PRO A 250 19.16 -0.02 -4.54
CA PRO A 250 20.27 -0.59 -3.78
C PRO A 250 20.16 -2.10 -3.52
N PRO A 251 19.05 -2.63 -2.96
CA PRO A 251 18.96 -4.07 -2.69
C PRO A 251 18.96 -4.90 -3.99
N PHE A 252 18.40 -4.38 -5.08
CA PHE A 252 18.45 -5.05 -6.38
C PHE A 252 19.88 -5.12 -6.95
N LYS A 253 20.63 -4.00 -6.90
CA LYS A 253 22.02 -3.95 -7.37
C LYS A 253 22.92 -4.90 -6.57
N MET A 254 22.69 -5.00 -5.26
CA MET A 254 23.40 -5.94 -4.39
C MET A 254 23.26 -7.38 -4.89
N VAL A 255 22.02 -7.87 -5.06
CA VAL A 255 21.77 -9.23 -5.55
C VAL A 255 22.36 -9.46 -6.93
N LYS A 256 22.26 -8.47 -7.83
CA LYS A 256 22.87 -8.56 -9.17
C LYS A 256 24.39 -8.74 -9.10
N THR A 257 25.07 -7.97 -8.25
CA THR A 257 26.51 -8.10 -8.03
C THR A 257 26.88 -9.46 -7.40
N GLU A 258 26.07 -9.98 -6.49
CA GLU A 258 26.31 -11.30 -5.88
C GLU A 258 26.13 -12.44 -6.89
N LEU A 259 25.14 -12.32 -7.79
CA LEU A 259 24.97 -13.26 -8.91
C LEU A 259 26.18 -13.26 -9.85
N GLU A 260 26.67 -12.08 -10.22
CA GLU A 260 27.87 -11.93 -11.07
C GLU A 260 29.12 -12.54 -10.42
N LYS A 261 29.19 -12.53 -9.08
CA LYS A 261 30.28 -13.14 -8.30
C LYS A 261 30.07 -14.62 -7.98
N GLY A 262 28.89 -15.18 -8.24
CA GLY A 262 28.54 -16.55 -7.88
C GLY A 262 28.34 -16.77 -6.37
N THR A 263 28.03 -15.72 -5.61
CA THR A 263 27.85 -15.77 -4.14
C THR A 263 26.42 -15.51 -3.70
N ALA A 264 25.48 -15.32 -4.63
CA ALA A 264 24.08 -15.04 -4.29
C ALA A 264 23.41 -16.23 -3.60
N GLU A 265 22.75 -15.96 -2.47
CA GLU A 265 21.85 -16.92 -1.83
C GLU A 265 20.58 -17.14 -2.67
N ASP A 266 19.86 -18.23 -2.41
CA ASP A 266 18.57 -18.46 -3.04
C ASP A 266 17.53 -17.44 -2.55
N ASN A 267 17.06 -16.57 -3.45
CA ASN A 267 16.07 -15.54 -3.16
C ASN A 267 15.25 -15.18 -4.41
N PHE A 268 14.14 -14.47 -4.20
CA PHE A 268 13.20 -14.08 -5.26
C PHE A 268 13.87 -13.36 -6.43
N VAL A 269 14.69 -12.34 -6.16
CA VAL A 269 15.36 -11.57 -7.21
C VAL A 269 16.37 -12.43 -7.96
N ALA A 270 17.17 -13.22 -7.25
CA ALA A 270 18.16 -14.10 -7.86
C ALA A 270 17.51 -15.12 -8.81
N LYS A 271 16.50 -15.85 -8.33
CA LYS A 271 15.71 -16.80 -9.13
C LYS A 271 15.07 -16.16 -10.35
N SER A 272 14.55 -14.95 -10.19
CA SER A 272 13.88 -14.21 -11.27
C SER A 272 14.87 -13.74 -12.32
N LEU A 273 16.04 -13.24 -11.90
CA LEU A 273 17.09 -12.76 -12.80
C LEU A 273 17.70 -13.89 -13.63
N MET A 274 17.86 -15.10 -13.08
CA MET A 274 18.32 -16.26 -13.85
C MET A 274 17.41 -16.63 -15.03
N LYS A 275 16.13 -16.23 -14.98
CA LYS A 275 15.14 -16.46 -16.05
C LYS A 275 14.97 -15.26 -16.98
N ALA A 276 15.53 -14.10 -16.63
CA ALA A 276 15.41 -12.89 -17.42
C ALA A 276 16.30 -12.97 -18.66
N THR A 277 15.76 -12.58 -19.82
CA THR A 277 16.45 -12.61 -21.11
C THR A 277 16.65 -11.21 -21.70
N THR A 278 15.94 -10.22 -21.16
CA THR A 278 15.96 -8.84 -21.64
C THR A 278 16.13 -7.84 -20.49
N LYS A 279 16.70 -6.68 -20.80
CA LYS A 279 16.83 -5.58 -19.84
C LYS A 279 15.47 -5.13 -19.28
N THR A 280 14.42 -5.15 -20.10
CA THR A 280 13.06 -4.81 -19.67
C THR A 280 12.52 -5.80 -18.63
N GLU A 281 12.86 -7.09 -18.74
CA GLU A 281 12.50 -8.08 -17.73
C GLU A 281 13.25 -7.83 -16.42
N GLU A 282 14.55 -7.52 -16.48
CA GLU A 282 15.33 -7.15 -15.29
C GLU A 282 14.75 -5.91 -14.58
N GLU A 283 14.44 -4.84 -15.32
CA GLU A 283 13.80 -3.64 -14.78
C GLU A 283 12.44 -3.96 -14.16
N ASN A 284 11.69 -4.87 -14.78
CA ASN A 284 10.42 -5.29 -14.23
C ASN A 284 10.56 -6.09 -12.92
N ILE A 285 11.56 -6.97 -12.83
CA ILE A 285 11.88 -7.72 -11.61
C ILE A 285 12.29 -6.77 -10.50
N MET A 286 13.13 -5.78 -10.78
CA MET A 286 13.57 -4.76 -9.83
C MET A 286 12.36 -4.04 -9.19
N HIS A 287 11.45 -3.53 -10.01
CA HIS A 287 10.27 -2.81 -9.51
C HIS A 287 9.24 -3.72 -8.85
N ALA A 288 9.11 -4.97 -9.30
CA ALA A 288 8.29 -5.97 -8.62
C ALA A 288 8.83 -6.24 -7.21
N ALA A 289 10.12 -6.54 -7.07
CA ALA A 289 10.76 -6.76 -5.77
C ALA A 289 10.64 -5.55 -4.83
N GLY A 290 10.86 -4.33 -5.37
CA GLY A 290 10.67 -3.10 -4.58
C GLY A 290 9.23 -2.90 -4.11
N SER A 291 8.25 -3.32 -4.92
CA SER A 291 6.83 -3.30 -4.52
C SER A 291 6.52 -4.36 -3.45
N MET A 292 7.25 -5.48 -3.44
CA MET A 292 7.16 -6.50 -2.39
C MET A 292 7.66 -5.93 -1.06
N PHE A 293 8.82 -5.27 -1.07
CA PHE A 293 9.38 -4.61 0.11
C PHE A 293 8.42 -3.57 0.69
N GLY A 294 7.96 -2.61 -0.13
CA GLY A 294 7.01 -1.59 0.33
C GLY A 294 5.68 -2.16 0.82
N GLY A 295 5.17 -3.22 0.19
CA GLY A 295 3.94 -3.88 0.60
C GLY A 295 4.06 -4.72 1.87
N GLY A 296 5.20 -5.39 2.08
CA GLY A 296 5.41 -6.34 3.17
C GLY A 296 5.92 -5.74 4.47
N GLY A 297 6.66 -4.62 4.41
CA GLY A 297 7.21 -3.95 5.59
C GLY A 297 6.14 -3.28 6.45
N ASP A 298 5.56 -2.19 5.94
CA ASP A 298 4.62 -1.35 6.71
C ASP A 298 3.36 -2.10 7.16
N THR A 299 2.74 -2.89 6.27
CA THR A 299 1.44 -3.52 6.56
C THR A 299 1.53 -4.58 7.65
N THR A 300 2.58 -5.41 7.61
CA THR A 300 2.85 -6.45 8.61
C THR A 300 3.22 -5.81 9.95
N ALA A 301 4.08 -4.79 9.95
CA ALA A 301 4.47 -4.08 11.16
C ALA A 301 3.25 -3.50 11.91
N ILE A 302 2.31 -2.88 11.18
CA ILE A 302 1.07 -2.34 11.75
C ILE A 302 0.20 -3.45 12.35
N ALA A 303 0.04 -4.58 11.66
CA ALA A 303 -0.76 -5.70 12.16
C ALA A 303 -0.16 -6.31 13.44
N VAL A 304 1.16 -6.51 13.46
CA VAL A 304 1.88 -7.03 14.64
C VAL A 304 1.82 -6.04 15.79
N HIS A 305 2.02 -4.74 15.55
CA HIS A 305 1.87 -3.74 16.61
C HIS A 305 0.43 -3.71 17.17
N PHE A 306 -0.58 -3.78 16.30
CA PHE A 306 -1.98 -3.82 16.74
C PHE A 306 -2.30 -5.08 17.55
N PHE A 307 -1.70 -6.23 17.25
CA PHE A 307 -1.80 -7.42 18.10
C PHE A 307 -1.43 -7.14 19.55
N PHE A 308 -0.27 -6.52 19.81
CA PHE A 308 0.17 -6.20 21.16
C PHE A 308 -0.81 -5.27 21.87
N LEU A 309 -1.30 -4.23 21.18
CA LEU A 309 -2.34 -3.35 21.71
C LEU A 309 -3.58 -4.14 22.14
N MET A 310 -4.05 -5.06 21.29
CA MET A 310 -5.22 -5.88 21.58
C MET A 310 -4.99 -6.86 22.73
N MET A 311 -3.81 -7.44 22.87
CA MET A 311 -3.48 -8.32 24.00
C MET A 311 -3.43 -7.57 25.33
N VAL A 312 -3.01 -6.30 25.32
CA VAL A 312 -3.05 -5.42 26.50
C VAL A 312 -4.48 -5.08 26.90
N LEU A 313 -5.35 -4.77 25.93
CA LEU A 313 -6.75 -4.41 26.17
C LEU A 313 -7.64 -5.63 26.52
N HIS A 314 -7.25 -6.83 26.09
CA HIS A 314 -8.02 -8.07 26.26
C HIS A 314 -7.17 -9.20 26.87
N PRO A 315 -6.77 -9.08 28.14
CA PRO A 315 -5.88 -10.04 28.80
C PRO A 315 -6.52 -11.43 29.00
N ASP A 316 -7.84 -11.55 28.94
CA ASP A 316 -8.56 -12.83 28.90
C ASP A 316 -8.35 -13.58 27.58
N VAL A 317 -8.39 -12.87 26.44
CA VAL A 317 -8.07 -13.42 25.12
C VAL A 317 -6.62 -13.89 25.07
N GLN A 318 -5.69 -13.08 25.58
CA GLN A 318 -4.27 -13.44 25.67
C GLN A 318 -4.05 -14.71 26.49
N ARG A 319 -4.63 -14.81 27.69
CA ARG A 319 -4.52 -15.99 28.56
C ARG A 319 -5.09 -17.25 27.90
N ARG A 320 -6.20 -17.13 27.17
CA ARG A 320 -6.79 -18.25 26.45
C ARG A 320 -5.91 -18.73 25.29
N ALA A 321 -5.28 -17.80 24.57
CA ALA A 321 -4.31 -18.14 23.52
C ALA A 321 -3.08 -18.85 24.11
N GLN A 322 -2.55 -18.36 25.22
CA GLN A 322 -1.46 -19.00 25.95
C GLN A 322 -1.83 -20.42 26.42
N ALA A 323 -3.05 -20.61 26.91
CA ALA A 323 -3.52 -21.94 27.32
C ALA A 323 -3.64 -22.93 26.14
N GLU A 324 -4.07 -22.47 24.96
CA GLU A 324 -4.06 -23.30 23.74
C GLU A 324 -2.63 -23.68 23.34
N ILE A 325 -1.70 -22.72 23.32
CA ILE A 325 -0.29 -22.95 23.00
C ILE A 325 0.35 -23.93 24.00
N ASP A 326 0.15 -23.71 25.31
CA ASP A 326 0.65 -24.58 26.39
C ASP A 326 0.12 -26.03 26.23
N ALA A 327 -1.12 -26.20 25.78
CA ALA A 327 -1.74 -27.51 25.61
C ALA A 327 -1.24 -28.26 24.36
N VAL A 328 -0.97 -27.54 23.26
CA VAL A 328 -0.62 -28.12 21.95
C VAL A 328 0.89 -28.29 21.77
N VAL A 329 1.64 -27.24 22.11
CA VAL A 329 3.10 -27.16 21.91
C VAL A 329 3.84 -27.56 23.18
N GLY A 330 3.27 -27.25 24.35
CA GLY A 330 3.93 -27.42 25.64
C GLY A 330 4.99 -26.35 25.90
N ARG A 331 5.92 -26.65 26.81
CA ARG A 331 6.94 -25.69 27.29
C ARG A 331 8.39 -26.05 26.97
N LYS A 332 8.61 -27.15 26.24
CA LYS A 332 9.95 -27.62 25.89
C LYS A 332 10.45 -27.09 24.54
N HIS A 333 9.53 -26.67 23.68
CA HIS A 333 9.79 -26.20 22.33
C HIS A 333 9.05 -24.89 22.08
N LEU A 334 9.58 -24.07 21.16
CA LEU A 334 8.88 -22.89 20.66
C LEU A 334 7.89 -23.31 19.56
N PRO A 335 6.77 -22.58 19.37
CA PRO A 335 5.84 -22.85 18.29
C PRO A 335 6.52 -22.80 16.92
N SER A 336 6.09 -23.69 16.01
CA SER A 336 6.49 -23.71 14.61
C SER A 336 5.28 -23.68 13.68
N PHE A 337 5.50 -23.56 12.38
CA PHE A 337 4.40 -23.65 11.40
C PHE A 337 3.69 -25.02 11.40
N GLU A 338 4.34 -26.09 11.87
CA GLU A 338 3.74 -27.42 12.00
C GLU A 338 2.61 -27.45 13.05
N ASP A 339 2.64 -26.52 14.01
CA ASP A 339 1.63 -26.42 15.05
C ASP A 339 0.36 -25.69 14.60
N ARG A 340 0.45 -24.89 13.53
CA ARG A 340 -0.59 -23.92 13.15
C ARG A 340 -1.98 -24.54 12.95
N GLU A 341 -2.06 -25.70 12.31
CA GLU A 341 -3.34 -26.39 12.08
C GLU A 341 -3.99 -26.87 13.40
N ARG A 342 -3.20 -26.99 14.47
CA ARG A 342 -3.64 -27.39 15.81
C ARG A 342 -3.86 -26.20 16.76
N LEU A 343 -3.67 -24.97 16.29
CA LEU A 343 -3.85 -23.73 17.05
C LEU A 343 -5.02 -22.87 16.49
N PRO A 344 -6.26 -23.40 16.46
CA PRO A 344 -7.39 -22.71 15.82
C PRO A 344 -7.78 -21.41 16.52
N TYR A 345 -7.58 -21.28 17.84
CA TYR A 345 -7.88 -20.04 18.56
C TYR A 345 -6.83 -18.96 18.27
N VAL A 346 -5.55 -19.31 18.18
CA VAL A 346 -4.50 -18.38 17.72
C VAL A 346 -4.78 -17.92 16.27
N ASP A 347 -5.15 -18.82 15.36
CA ASP A 347 -5.49 -18.46 13.98
C ASP A 347 -6.73 -17.54 13.92
N ALA A 348 -7.72 -17.75 14.80
CA ALA A 348 -8.86 -16.85 14.95
C ALA A 348 -8.45 -15.45 15.43
N ILE A 349 -7.49 -15.35 16.36
CA ILE A 349 -6.94 -14.06 16.81
C ILE A 349 -6.27 -13.34 15.62
N CYS A 350 -5.44 -14.02 14.84
CA CYS A 350 -4.81 -13.45 13.63
C CYS A 350 -5.85 -12.88 12.66
N LYS A 351 -6.94 -13.61 12.41
CA LYS A 351 -8.05 -13.14 11.56
C LYS A 351 -8.77 -11.94 12.17
N GLU A 352 -9.01 -11.94 13.48
CA GLU A 352 -9.75 -10.88 14.17
C GLU A 352 -8.96 -9.56 14.22
N ILE A 353 -7.63 -9.62 14.38
CA ILE A 353 -6.73 -8.46 14.28
C ILE A 353 -6.89 -7.78 12.93
N LEU A 354 -6.81 -8.56 11.84
CA LEU A 354 -6.94 -8.05 10.48
C LEU A 354 -8.37 -7.56 10.18
N ARG A 355 -9.39 -8.14 10.82
CA ARG A 355 -10.79 -7.70 10.69
C ARG A 355 -11.05 -6.38 11.43
N MET A 356 -10.50 -6.22 12.63
CA MET A 356 -10.72 -5.04 13.48
C MET A 356 -9.91 -3.84 13.03
N HIS A 357 -8.67 -4.05 12.57
CA HIS A 357 -7.79 -2.98 12.14
C HIS A 357 -7.01 -3.41 10.88
N PRO A 358 -7.68 -3.45 9.71
CA PRO A 358 -6.99 -3.74 8.46
C PRO A 358 -5.92 -2.66 8.21
N PRO A 359 -4.65 -3.03 7.90
CA PRO A 359 -3.58 -2.05 7.66
C PRO A 359 -3.88 -1.07 6.52
N VAL A 360 -4.71 -1.48 5.56
CA VAL A 360 -5.21 -0.65 4.47
C VAL A 360 -6.74 -0.63 4.53
N PRO A 361 -7.35 0.28 5.31
CA PRO A 361 -8.80 0.46 5.31
C PRO A 361 -9.22 1.07 3.96
N ASN A 362 -10.08 0.37 3.23
CA ASN A 362 -10.59 0.81 1.93
C ASN A 362 -11.83 1.70 2.07
#